data_AF-A0A6B0WDT9-F1
#
_entry.id   AF-A0A6B0WDT9-F1
#
_cell.length_a   1.000
_cell.length_b   1.000
_cell.length_c   1.000
_cell.angle_alpha   90.00
_cell.angle_beta   90.00
_cell.angle_gamma   90.00
#
_symmetry.space_group_name_H-M   'P 1'
#
loop_
_entity.id
_entity.type
_entity.pdbx_description
1 polymer ?
#
loop_
_entity_poly.entity_id
_entity_poly.type
_entity_poly.pdbx_seq_one_letter_code
_entity_poly.pdbx_strand_id
1 'polypeptide(L)'
;MALGLGALAWFAASGIAGAQEADNTYTADAMKYIAAGLAMGLGALGPGIGIGFLGGKAMEALGRNPEAAGPIQTNMILAIAFTEAIGIYALVVATLIGFVF
;
A
#
# COMPACT_ATOMS: atom_id res chain seq x y z
N MET A 1 13.36 15.82 60.11
CA MET A 1 13.78 14.42 59.90
C MET A 1 12.60 13.64 59.34
N ALA A 2 12.13 14.08 58.16
CA ALA A 2 11.24 13.29 57.31
C ALA A 2 12.08 12.23 56.57
N LEU A 3 11.42 11.43 55.74
CA LEU A 3 11.96 10.37 54.87
C LEU A 3 11.81 8.94 55.44
N GLY A 4 10.69 8.68 56.12
CA GLY A 4 10.25 7.32 56.42
C GLY A 4 9.67 6.65 55.18
N LEU A 5 10.28 5.52 54.77
CA LEU A 5 9.77 4.38 53.99
C LEU A 5 9.02 4.64 52.65
N GLY A 6 8.16 5.65 52.52
CA GLY A 6 7.45 6.00 51.29
C GLY A 6 8.36 6.54 50.18
N ALA A 7 9.43 7.26 50.55
CA ALA A 7 10.42 7.73 49.57
C ALA A 7 11.21 6.56 48.96
N LEU A 8 11.52 5.51 49.73
CA LEU A 8 12.19 4.30 49.23
C LEU A 8 11.27 3.49 48.31
N ALA A 9 9.97 3.41 48.60
CA ALA A 9 8.99 2.78 47.72
C ALA A 9 8.82 3.53 46.39
N TRP A 10 8.87 4.87 46.42
CA TRP A 10 8.86 5.69 45.21
C TRP A 10 10.14 5.53 44.37
N PHE A 11 11.31 5.46 45.01
CA PHE A 11 12.58 5.21 44.32
C PHE A 11 12.67 3.78 43.76
N ALA A 12 12.18 2.76 44.48
CA ALA A 12 12.10 1.38 43.99
C ALA A 12 11.12 1.22 42.82
N ALA A 13 9.98 1.92 42.85
CA ALA A 13 9.04 1.97 41.72
C ALA A 13 9.63 2.73 40.52
N SER A 14 10.38 3.81 40.74
CA SER A 14 11.05 4.55 39.67
C SER A 14 12.17 3.76 38.99
N GLY A 15 12.78 2.80 39.68
CA GLY A 15 13.80 1.90 39.14
C GLY A 15 13.27 0.80 38.22
N ILE A 16 11.96 0.51 38.28
CA ILE A 16 11.26 -0.43 37.38
C ILE A 16 10.45 0.34 36.31
N ALA A 17 10.16 1.62 36.54
CA ALA A 17 9.62 2.54 35.54
C ALA A 17 10.66 2.98 34.48
N GLY A 18 11.90 2.50 34.59
CA GLY A 18 13.01 2.76 33.68
C GLY A 18 13.17 1.74 32.54
N ALA A 19 12.19 0.87 32.29
CA ALA A 19 12.04 0.31 30.95
C ALA A 19 11.48 1.43 30.07
N GLN A 20 12.34 2.37 29.70
CA GLN A 20 12.07 3.30 28.61
C GLN A 20 11.60 2.43 27.45
N GLU A 21 10.31 2.52 27.10
CA GLU A 21 9.83 1.97 25.83
C GLU A 21 10.78 2.53 24.78
N ALA A 22 11.55 1.62 24.16
CA ALA A 22 12.45 2.01 23.10
C ALA A 22 11.60 2.80 22.12
N ASP A 23 12.01 4.04 21.86
CA ASP A 23 11.39 4.96 20.93
C ASP A 23 11.43 4.33 19.53
N ASN A 24 10.46 3.45 19.28
CA ASN A 24 10.31 2.64 18.08
C ASN A 24 9.64 3.47 16.97
N THR A 25 9.46 4.78 17.16
CA THR A 25 8.84 5.69 16.20
C THR A 25 9.56 5.61 14.85
N TYR A 26 10.89 5.57 14.85
CA TYR A 26 11.68 5.41 13.63
C TYR A 26 11.46 4.06 12.92
N THR A 27 11.27 2.98 13.67
CA THR A 27 11.00 1.65 13.11
C THR A 27 9.57 1.53 12.61
N ALA A 28 8.60 2.14 13.30
CA ALA A 28 7.20 2.16 12.91
C ALA A 28 7.00 2.91 11.58
N ASP A 29 7.62 4.09 11.44
CA ASP A 29 7.56 4.88 10.20
C ASP A 29 8.24 4.16 9.03
N ALA A 30 9.41 3.53 9.27
CA ALA A 30 10.09 2.74 8.25
C ALA A 30 9.22 1.55 7.77
N MET A 31 8.59 0.84 8.70
CA MET A 31 7.71 -0.29 8.37
C MET A 31 6.45 0.15 7.63
N LYS A 32 5.91 1.34 7.93
CA LYS A 32 4.77 1.95 7.23
C LYS A 32 5.08 2.19 5.75
N TYR A 33 6.24 2.79 5.42
CA TYR A 33 6.62 3.01 4.02
C TYR A 33 6.89 1.70 3.27
N ILE A 34 7.47 0.69 3.94
CA ILE A 34 7.64 -0.64 3.36
C ILE A 34 6.28 -1.29 3.06
N ALA A 35 5.34 -1.23 4.02
CA ALA A 35 3.99 -1.77 3.84
C ALA A 35 3.24 -1.07 2.69
N ALA A 36 3.34 0.26 2.58
CA ALA A 36 2.76 1.02 1.48
C ALA A 36 3.36 0.60 0.12
N GLY A 37 4.70 0.46 0.05
CA GLY A 37 5.40 0.02 -1.15
C GLY A 37 5.02 -1.40 -1.58
N LEU A 38 4.86 -2.33 -0.61
CA LEU A 38 4.42 -3.69 -0.88
C LEU A 38 2.96 -3.75 -1.33
N ALA A 39 2.07 -2.99 -0.71
CA ALA A 39 0.66 -2.93 -1.09
C ALA A 39 0.50 -2.45 -2.55
N MET A 40 1.22 -1.39 -2.94
CA MET A 40 1.20 -0.90 -4.32
C MET A 40 1.91 -1.88 -5.27
N GLY A 41 3.11 -2.34 -4.92
CA GLY A 41 3.94 -3.17 -5.79
C GLY A 41 3.25 -4.50 -6.15
N LEU A 42 2.69 -5.19 -5.15
CA LEU A 42 1.94 -6.43 -5.38
C LEU A 42 0.58 -6.17 -6.02
N GLY A 43 -0.11 -5.11 -5.61
CA GLY A 43 -1.41 -4.74 -6.16
C GLY A 43 -1.36 -4.31 -7.63
N ALA A 44 -0.23 -3.77 -8.10
CA ALA A 44 -0.03 -3.38 -9.50
C ALA A 44 0.17 -4.57 -10.46
N LEU A 45 0.54 -5.75 -9.95
CA LEU A 45 0.85 -6.90 -10.81
C LEU A 45 -0.37 -7.37 -11.61
N GLY A 46 -1.55 -7.43 -10.96
CA GLY A 46 -2.79 -7.85 -11.62
C GLY A 46 -3.17 -6.94 -12.79
N PRO A 47 -3.33 -5.63 -12.55
CA PRO A 47 -3.61 -4.65 -13.60
C PRO A 47 -2.53 -4.60 -14.68
N GLY A 48 -1.26 -4.61 -14.30
CA GLY A 48 -0.15 -4.56 -15.26
C GLY A 48 -0.16 -5.73 -16.24
N ILE A 49 -0.39 -6.95 -15.75
CA ILE A 49 -0.52 -8.14 -16.59
C ILE A 49 -1.82 -8.09 -17.41
N GLY A 50 -2.93 -7.71 -16.78
CA GLY A 50 -4.25 -7.64 -17.43
C GLY A 50 -4.27 -6.66 -18.59
N ILE A 51 -3.73 -5.45 -18.41
CA ILE A 51 -3.65 -4.42 -19.45
C ILE A 51 -2.77 -4.87 -20.60
N GLY A 52 -1.60 -5.46 -20.31
CA GLY A 52 -0.71 -5.99 -21.33
C GLY A 52 -1.38 -7.07 -22.19
N PHE A 53 -2.13 -7.98 -21.55
CA PHE A 53 -2.87 -9.03 -22.24
C PHE A 53 -4.02 -8.47 -23.09
N LEU A 54 -4.84 -7.58 -22.51
CA LEU A 54 -5.98 -6.95 -23.20
C LEU A 54 -5.52 -6.13 -24.41
N GLY A 55 -4.48 -5.31 -24.24
CA GLY A 55 -3.89 -4.51 -25.32
C GLY A 55 -3.32 -5.40 -26.42
N GLY A 56 -2.59 -6.46 -26.08
CA GLY A 56 -2.06 -7.43 -27.05
C GLY A 56 -3.18 -8.07 -27.88
N LYS A 57 -4.26 -8.53 -27.23
CA LYS A 57 -5.41 -9.13 -27.92
C LYS A 57 -6.15 -8.14 -28.81
N ALA A 58 -6.26 -6.89 -28.39
CA ALA A 58 -6.84 -5.84 -29.22
C ALA A 58 -6.00 -5.57 -30.47
N MET A 59 -4.67 -5.55 -30.36
CA MET A 59 -3.78 -5.38 -31.52
C MET A 59 -3.85 -6.56 -32.49
N GLU A 60 -3.91 -7.79 -31.99
CA GLU A 60 -4.15 -8.98 -32.82
C GLU A 60 -5.48 -8.89 -33.58
N ALA A 61 -6.55 -8.45 -32.90
CA ALA A 61 -7.87 -8.28 -33.53
C ALA A 61 -7.88 -7.17 -34.59
N LEU A 62 -7.22 -6.03 -34.31
CA LEU A 62 -7.05 -4.92 -35.24
C LEU A 62 -6.27 -5.32 -36.49
N GLY A 63 -5.18 -6.09 -36.32
CA GLY A 63 -4.38 -6.58 -37.45
C GLY A 63 -5.15 -7.51 -38.39
N ARG A 64 -6.15 -8.24 -37.86
CA ARG A 64 -7.00 -9.14 -38.66
C ARG A 64 -8.19 -8.41 -39.30
N ASN A 65 -8.76 -7.43 -38.62
CA ASN A 65 -9.96 -6.71 -39.04
C ASN A 65 -9.79 -5.20 -38.83
N PRO A 66 -9.04 -4.49 -39.70
CA PRO A 66 -8.77 -3.07 -39.55
C PRO A 66 -10.04 -2.21 -39.68
N GLU A 67 -11.05 -2.67 -40.42
CA GLU A 67 -12.33 -1.98 -40.57
C GLU A 67 -13.14 -1.92 -39.26
N ALA A 68 -12.89 -2.85 -38.33
CA ALA A 68 -13.55 -2.90 -37.03
C ALA A 68 -12.79 -2.11 -35.94
N ALA A 69 -11.88 -1.21 -36.32
CA ALA A 69 -10.99 -0.54 -35.38
C ALA A 69 -11.71 0.25 -34.29
N GLY A 70 -12.75 1.01 -34.65
CA GLY A 70 -13.53 1.80 -33.68
C GLY A 70 -14.11 0.92 -32.56
N PRO A 71 -14.96 -0.07 -32.87
CA PRO A 71 -15.53 -0.97 -31.86
C PRO A 71 -14.49 -1.72 -31.03
N ILE A 72 -13.40 -2.21 -31.64
CA ILE A 72 -12.32 -2.91 -30.92
C ILE A 72 -11.67 -1.97 -29.90
N GLN A 73 -11.36 -0.74 -30.31
CA GLN A 73 -10.70 0.23 -29.44
C GLN A 73 -11.60 0.67 -28.29
N THR A 74 -12.91 0.88 -28.53
CA THR A 74 -13.89 1.18 -27.47
C THR A 74 -13.97 0.05 -26.44
N ASN A 75 -14.10 -1.20 -26.88
CA ASN A 75 -14.19 -2.34 -25.98
C ASN A 75 -12.88 -2.58 -25.22
N MET A 76 -11.73 -2.37 -25.87
CA MET A 76 -10.41 -2.45 -25.24
C MET A 76 -10.27 -1.41 -24.11
N ILE A 77 -10.62 -0.15 -24.36
CA ILE A 77 -10.52 0.91 -23.35
C ILE A 77 -11.41 0.60 -22.16
N LEU A 78 -12.64 0.12 -22.38
CA LEU A 78 -13.55 -0.25 -21.30
C LEU A 78 -12.99 -1.40 -20.45
N ALA A 79 -12.44 -2.44 -21.09
CA ALA A 79 -11.83 -3.57 -20.39
C ALA A 79 -10.58 -3.15 -19.59
N ILE A 80 -9.74 -2.28 -20.17
CA ILE A 80 -8.58 -1.70 -19.49
C ILE A 80 -9.03 -0.87 -18.29
N ALA A 81 -10.07 -0.04 -18.43
CA ALA A 81 -10.58 0.78 -17.33
C ALA A 81 -11.06 -0.05 -16.14
N PHE A 82 -11.78 -1.16 -16.38
CA PHE A 82 -12.18 -2.07 -15.31
C PHE A 82 -10.99 -2.81 -14.69
N THR A 83 -9.99 -3.16 -15.50
CA THR A 83 -8.76 -3.78 -15.01
C THR A 83 -7.97 -2.81 -14.12
N GLU A 84 -7.90 -1.54 -14.52
CA GLU A 84 -7.21 -0.48 -13.78
C GLU A 84 -7.93 -0.09 -12.50
N ALA A 85 -9.26 -0.25 -12.41
CA ALA A 85 -10.01 -0.01 -11.18
C ALA A 85 -9.48 -0.85 -10.00
N ILE A 86 -8.97 -2.06 -10.27
CA ILE A 86 -8.34 -2.92 -9.26
C ILE A 86 -7.00 -2.31 -8.80
N GLY A 87 -6.22 -1.76 -9.74
CA GLY A 87 -4.97 -1.05 -9.44
C GLY A 87 -5.18 0.21 -8.62
N ILE A 88 -6.25 0.95 -8.90
CA ILE A 88 -6.63 2.13 -8.12
C ILE A 88 -6.94 1.75 -6.66
N TYR A 89 -7.58 0.60 -6.40
CA TYR A 89 -7.77 0.16 -5.01
C TYR A 89 -6.45 -0.11 -4.29
N ALA A 90 -5.46 -0.70 -4.95
CA ALA A 90 -4.12 -0.86 -4.38
C ALA A 90 -3.43 0.49 -4.13
N LEU A 91 -3.54 1.43 -5.07
CA LEU A 91 -3.02 2.79 -4.93
C LEU A 91 -3.66 3.52 -3.76
N VAL A 92 -4.98 3.42 -3.60
CA VAL A 92 -5.72 4.01 -2.48
C VAL A 92 -5.22 3.45 -1.16
N VAL A 93 -5.12 2.12 -1.03
CA VAL A 93 -4.62 1.49 0.20
C VAL A 93 -3.19 1.92 0.51
N ALA A 94 -2.29 1.90 -0.48
CA ALA A 94 -0.91 2.34 -0.30
C ALA A 94 -0.80 3.81 0.12
N THR A 95 -1.63 4.69 -0.47
CA THR A 95 -1.68 6.12 -0.14
C THR A 95 -2.19 6.34 1.28
N LEU A 96 -3.23 5.60 1.69
CA LEU A 96 -3.75 5.68 3.07
C LEU A 96 -2.70 5.24 4.08
N ILE A 97 -1.98 4.16 3.80
CA ILE A 97 -0.87 3.69 4.65
C ILE A 97 0.28 4.69 4.67
N GLY A 98 0.62 5.33 3.55
CA GLY A 98 1.78 6.22 3.47
C GLY A 98 1.56 7.61 4.08
N PHE A 99 0.36 8.17 3.91
CA PHE A 99 0.11 9.61 4.14
C PHE A 99 -0.98 9.92 5.16
N VAL A 100 -1.87 8.97 5.49
CA VAL A 100 -3.05 9.25 6.33
C VAL A 100 -2.94 8.61 7.71
N PHE A 101 -2.64 7.31 7.76
CA PHE A 101 -2.36 6.58 9.00
C PHE A 101 -0.92 6.81 9.41
#